data_AF-A0A7C5JXI2-F1
#
_entry.id   AF-A0A7C5JXI2-F1
#
_cell.length_a   1.000
_cell.length_b   1.000
_cell.length_c   1.000
_cell.angle_alpha   90.00
_cell.angle_beta   90.00
_cell.angle_gamma   90.00
#
_symmetry.space_group_name_H-M   'P 1'
#
loop_
_entity.id
_entity.type
_entity.pdbx_description
1 polymer ?
#
loop_
_entity_poly.entity_id
_entity_poly.type
_entity_poly.pdbx_seq_one_letter_code
_entity_poly.pdbx_strand_id
1 'polypeptide(L)'
;EIISHLGTTISPGELLIRGGYTSVHKVASTGSGYVTAAIKTFSSFRYEDTLRILEKLKKNNISGVAEHSSIIPENKRISVMDKNKGYLVVYGGANYFAPIVETGISKKLEIARDLYEIQKMKEPEKVLK
;
A
#
# COMPACT_ATOMS: atom_id res chain seq x y z
N GLU A 1 -5.53 12.17 2.74
CA GLU A 1 -5.33 12.53 1.33
C GLU A 1 -5.42 11.34 0.38
N ILE A 2 -6.15 11.50 -0.73
CA ILE A 2 -6.20 10.56 -1.85
C ILE A 2 -5.68 11.30 -3.09
N ILE A 3 -4.69 10.71 -3.76
CA ILE A 3 -4.11 11.26 -4.99
C ILE A 3 -4.17 10.19 -6.07
N SER A 4 -4.70 10.56 -7.23
CA SER A 4 -4.73 9.68 -8.39
C SER A 4 -3.33 9.54 -8.99
N HIS A 5 -2.99 8.33 -9.44
CA HIS A 5 -1.81 8.12 -10.27
C HIS A 5 -1.95 8.76 -11.66
N LEU A 6 -3.18 9.05 -12.11
CA LEU A 6 -3.40 9.72 -13.39
C LEU A 6 -2.93 11.18 -13.30
N GLY A 7 -1.95 11.54 -14.11
CA GLY A 7 -1.42 12.90 -14.20
C GLY A 7 -0.29 13.22 -13.21
N THR A 8 0.30 12.22 -12.53
CA THR A 8 1.46 12.44 -11.64
C THR A 8 2.72 11.77 -12.20
N THR A 9 3.85 12.47 -12.15
CA THR A 9 5.18 11.93 -12.53
C THR A 9 5.91 11.27 -11.37
N ILE A 10 5.45 11.53 -10.14
CA ILE A 10 5.98 10.98 -8.88
C ILE A 10 4.91 10.09 -8.28
N SER A 11 5.31 8.95 -7.70
CA SER A 11 4.40 8.08 -6.96
C SER A 11 3.68 8.85 -5.84
N PRO A 12 2.33 8.83 -5.78
CA PRO A 12 1.57 9.40 -4.66
C PRO A 12 2.06 9.00 -3.28
N GLY A 13 2.43 7.73 -3.08
CA GLY A 13 2.99 7.27 -1.80
C GLY A 13 4.33 7.93 -1.48
N GLU A 14 5.18 8.15 -2.49
CA GLU A 14 6.45 8.87 -2.32
C GLU A 14 6.19 10.33 -1.93
N LEU A 15 5.26 10.99 -2.61
CA LEU A 15 4.90 12.38 -2.37
C LEU A 15 4.33 12.56 -0.95
N LEU A 16 3.45 11.67 -0.51
CA LEU A 16 2.87 11.74 0.84
C LEU A 16 3.92 11.56 1.93
N ILE A 17 4.85 10.60 1.77
CA ILE A 17 5.94 10.38 2.73
C ILE A 17 6.87 11.59 2.76
N ARG A 18 7.37 12.03 1.60
CA ARG A 18 8.30 13.16 1.49
C ARG A 18 7.67 14.48 1.94
N GLY A 19 6.36 14.64 1.77
CA GLY A 19 5.60 15.80 2.21
C GLY A 19 5.26 15.82 3.70
N GLY A 20 5.66 14.79 4.47
CA GLY A 20 5.40 14.72 5.92
C GLY A 20 3.95 14.39 6.27
N TYR A 21 3.19 13.75 5.36
CA TYR A 21 1.80 13.34 5.59
C TYR A 21 1.67 11.96 6.25
N THR A 22 2.79 11.33 6.62
CA THR A 22 2.82 10.01 7.26
C THR A 22 3.40 10.09 8.67
N SER A 23 3.04 9.11 9.50
CA SER A 23 3.60 8.91 10.85
C SER A 23 3.81 7.43 11.11
N VAL A 24 4.42 6.74 10.16
CA VAL A 24 4.62 5.29 10.19
C VAL A 24 5.49 4.86 11.37
N HIS A 25 6.50 5.65 11.76
CA HIS A 25 7.29 5.37 12.96
C HIS A 25 6.43 5.37 14.24
N LYS A 26 5.48 6.32 14.34
CA LYS A 26 4.50 6.37 15.44
C LYS A 26 3.52 5.19 15.37
N VAL A 27 3.08 4.80 14.18
CA VAL A 27 2.19 3.64 13.98
C VAL A 27 2.89 2.36 14.46
N ALA A 28 4.17 2.17 14.12
CA ALA A 28 4.93 1.00 14.53
C ALA A 28 5.10 0.90 16.06
N SER A 29 5.16 2.03 16.76
CA SER A 29 5.38 2.10 18.22
C SER A 29 4.09 2.15 19.04
N THR A 30 3.00 2.68 18.49
CA THR A 30 1.75 2.97 19.24
C THR A 30 0.51 2.33 18.65
N GLY A 31 0.59 1.77 17.43
CA GLY A 31 -0.55 1.25 16.68
C GLY A 31 -1.44 2.33 16.07
N SER A 32 -1.11 3.62 16.21
CA SER A 32 -1.96 4.74 15.76
C SER A 32 -1.18 5.82 15.00
N GLY A 33 -1.75 6.28 13.90
CA GLY A 33 -1.17 7.30 13.03
C GLY A 33 -1.55 7.10 11.57
N TYR A 34 -0.70 7.61 10.68
CA TYR A 34 -0.96 7.67 9.24
C TYR A 34 0.06 6.85 8.45
N VAL A 35 -0.43 6.00 7.57
CA VAL A 35 0.38 5.18 6.64
C VAL A 35 -0.10 5.40 5.22
N THR A 36 0.75 5.12 4.24
CA THR A 36 0.31 5.10 2.83
C THR A 36 -0.39 3.79 2.51
N ALA A 37 -1.41 3.87 1.66
CA ALA A 37 -2.08 2.71 1.09
C ALA A 37 -2.53 3.02 -0.34
N ALA A 38 -2.58 1.99 -1.18
CA ALA A 38 -3.13 2.05 -2.52
C ALA A 38 -4.54 1.45 -2.52
N ILE A 39 -5.47 2.19 -3.12
CA ILE A 39 -6.81 1.69 -3.43
C ILE A 39 -6.75 1.07 -4.83
N LYS A 40 -7.11 -0.20 -4.94
CA LYS A 40 -7.23 -0.92 -6.21
C LYS A 40 -8.68 -1.34 -6.40
N THR A 41 -9.18 -1.26 -7.63
CA THR A 41 -10.55 -1.69 -7.96
C THR A 41 -10.50 -2.85 -8.93
N PHE A 42 -11.52 -3.70 -8.88
CA PHE A 42 -11.69 -4.84 -9.78
C PHE A 42 -13.19 -5.08 -10.03
N SER A 43 -13.52 -5.93 -11.00
CA SER A 43 -14.91 -6.30 -11.27
C SER A 43 -15.50 -7.06 -10.07
N SER A 44 -16.65 -6.63 -9.56
CA SER A 44 -17.32 -7.28 -8.42
C SER A 44 -17.60 -8.77 -8.65
N PHE A 45 -17.87 -9.17 -9.89
CA PHE A 45 -18.09 -10.56 -10.29
C PHE A 45 -16.88 -11.47 -10.04
N ARG A 46 -15.68 -10.91 -9.90
CA ARG A 46 -14.44 -11.67 -9.66
C ARG A 46 -14.06 -11.73 -8.19
N TYR A 47 -14.96 -11.40 -7.26
CA TYR A 47 -14.62 -11.36 -5.84
C TYR A 47 -14.11 -12.70 -5.29
N GLU A 48 -14.77 -13.80 -5.63
CA GLU A 48 -14.33 -15.14 -5.21
C GLU A 48 -12.97 -15.53 -5.80
N ASP A 49 -12.69 -15.13 -7.05
CA ASP A 49 -11.35 -15.30 -7.64
C ASP A 49 -10.31 -14.51 -6.85
N THR A 50 -10.63 -13.26 -6.52
CA THR A 50 -9.77 -12.37 -5.74
C THR A 50 -9.45 -12.99 -4.39
N LEU A 51 -10.44 -13.49 -3.64
CA LEU A 51 -10.21 -14.15 -2.34
C LEU A 51 -9.28 -15.36 -2.49
N ARG A 52 -9.50 -16.21 -3.50
CA ARG A 52 -8.62 -17.36 -3.76
C ARG A 52 -7.19 -16.96 -4.09
N ILE A 53 -6.99 -15.85 -4.80
CA ILE A 53 -5.66 -15.31 -5.11
C ILE A 53 -5.01 -14.75 -3.84
N LEU A 54 -5.74 -13.98 -3.03
CA LEU A 54 -5.24 -13.41 -1.79
C LEU A 54 -4.78 -14.50 -0.81
N GLU A 55 -5.54 -15.59 -0.69
CA GLU A 55 -5.15 -16.74 0.13
C GLU A 55 -3.87 -17.42 -0.39
N LYS A 56 -3.72 -17.55 -1.72
CA LYS A 56 -2.49 -18.08 -2.32
C LYS A 56 -1.29 -17.15 -2.06
N LEU A 57 -1.47 -15.84 -2.18
CA LEU A 57 -0.42 -14.86 -1.91
C LEU A 57 0.03 -14.93 -0.44
N LYS A 58 -0.92 -14.98 0.49
CA LYS A 58 -0.65 -15.12 1.92
C LYS A 58 0.14 -16.39 2.24
N LYS A 59 -0.20 -17.53 1.62
CA LYS A 59 0.56 -18.79 1.76
C LYS A 59 2.00 -18.71 1.21
N ASN A 60 2.29 -17.74 0.35
CA ASN A 60 3.63 -17.49 -0.20
C ASN A 60 4.29 -16.25 0.42
N ASN A 61 3.90 -15.86 1.64
CA ASN A 61 4.43 -14.71 2.39
C ASN A 61 4.28 -13.35 1.68
N ILE A 62 3.36 -13.23 0.71
CA ILE A 62 2.99 -11.96 0.10
C ILE A 62 1.71 -11.46 0.80
N SER A 63 1.85 -10.39 1.57
CA SER A 63 0.77 -9.82 2.40
C SER A 63 0.67 -8.31 2.20
N GLY A 64 -0.18 -7.64 3.00
CA GLY A 64 -0.34 -6.19 2.98
C GLY A 64 -1.71 -5.68 2.56
N VAL A 65 -2.67 -6.58 2.28
CA VAL A 65 -4.08 -6.17 2.12
C VAL A 65 -4.65 -5.81 3.49
N ALA A 66 -5.03 -4.55 3.65
CA ALA A 66 -5.64 -4.00 4.86
C ALA A 66 -7.16 -4.20 4.86
N GLU A 67 -7.79 -4.09 3.69
CA GLU A 67 -9.24 -4.18 3.54
C GLU A 67 -9.59 -4.65 2.13
N HIS A 68 -10.68 -5.40 2.00
CA HIS A 68 -11.28 -5.74 0.70
C HIS A 68 -12.79 -5.89 0.79
N SER A 69 -13.48 -5.70 -0.33
CA SER A 69 -14.93 -5.98 -0.45
C SER A 69 -15.31 -6.29 -1.89
N SER A 70 -16.39 -7.06 -2.06
CA SER A 70 -17.00 -7.33 -3.37
C SER A 70 -17.60 -6.08 -4.01
N ILE A 71 -18.02 -5.12 -3.17
CA ILE A 71 -18.59 -3.83 -3.57
C ILE A 71 -17.97 -2.74 -2.71
N ILE A 72 -17.57 -1.61 -3.33
CA ILE A 72 -17.07 -0.44 -2.60
C ILE A 72 -18.20 0.14 -1.71
N PRO A 73 -17.97 0.26 -0.39
CA PRO A 73 -18.89 0.91 0.54
C PRO A 73 -19.23 2.33 0.09
N GLU A 74 -20.47 2.75 0.29
CA GLU A 74 -20.96 4.04 -0.23
C GLU A 74 -20.11 5.23 0.23
N ASN A 75 -19.72 5.25 1.51
CA ASN A 75 -18.86 6.29 2.09
C ASN A 75 -17.40 6.27 1.59
N LYS A 76 -17.00 5.30 0.77
CA LYS A 76 -15.66 5.16 0.18
C LYS A 76 -15.64 5.27 -1.35
N ARG A 77 -16.80 5.52 -1.98
CA ARG A 77 -16.89 5.68 -3.43
C ARG A 77 -16.34 7.05 -3.83
N ILE A 78 -15.48 7.07 -4.84
CA ILE A 78 -14.94 8.32 -5.40
C ILE A 78 -15.83 8.77 -6.57
N SER A 79 -16.45 7.82 -7.29
CA SER A 79 -17.35 8.08 -8.41
C SER A 79 -18.62 7.23 -8.33
N VAL A 80 -19.70 7.70 -8.96
CA VAL A 80 -20.93 6.91 -9.18
C VAL A 80 -20.64 5.61 -9.93
N MET A 81 -19.62 5.60 -10.78
CA MET A 81 -19.17 4.42 -11.54
C MET A 81 -18.58 3.31 -10.67
N ASP A 82 -18.34 3.57 -9.38
CA ASP A 82 -17.76 2.60 -8.44
C ASP A 82 -18.82 1.65 -7.85
N LYS A 83 -20.11 1.86 -8.10
CA LYS A 83 -21.23 1.06 -7.56
C LYS A 83 -21.10 -0.45 -7.84
N ASN A 84 -20.50 -0.83 -8.96
CA ASN A 84 -20.37 -2.23 -9.41
C ASN A 84 -18.93 -2.75 -9.36
N LYS A 85 -18.05 -2.11 -8.58
CA LYS A 85 -16.65 -2.52 -8.45
C LYS A 85 -16.38 -3.08 -7.06
N GLY A 86 -15.62 -4.16 -7.02
CA GLY A 86 -14.93 -4.57 -5.80
C GLY A 86 -13.68 -3.72 -5.59
N TYR A 87 -13.14 -3.75 -4.38
CA TYR A 87 -11.90 -3.03 -4.07
C TYR A 87 -11.01 -3.71 -3.06
N LEU A 88 -9.75 -3.31 -3.09
CA LEU A 88 -8.67 -3.67 -2.19
C LEU A 88 -8.02 -2.38 -1.68
N VAL A 89 -7.75 -2.31 -0.38
CA VAL A 89 -6.82 -1.36 0.20
C VAL A 89 -5.56 -2.12 0.56
N VAL A 90 -4.44 -1.73 -0.03
CA VAL A 90 -3.15 -2.40 0.14
C VAL A 90 -2.14 -1.41 0.72
N TYR A 91 -1.49 -1.75 1.82
CA TYR A 91 -0.44 -0.89 2.39
C TYR A 91 0.67 -0.63 1.37
N GLY A 92 1.14 0.62 1.32
CA GLY A 92 2.25 0.99 0.44
C GLY A 92 3.56 0.36 0.91
N GLY A 93 4.30 -0.29 0.01
CA GLY A 93 5.60 -0.89 0.36
C GLY A 93 6.62 0.13 0.86
N ALA A 94 6.50 1.40 0.47
CA ALA A 94 7.38 2.45 0.97
C ALA A 94 7.16 2.84 2.44
N ASN A 95 6.08 2.33 3.09
CA ASN A 95 5.92 2.48 4.53
C ASN A 95 7.13 1.92 5.31
N TYR A 96 7.81 0.89 4.81
CA TYR A 96 9.04 0.38 5.43
C TYR A 96 10.17 1.41 5.49
N PHE A 97 10.20 2.35 4.54
CA PHE A 97 11.22 3.39 4.45
C PHE A 97 10.75 4.74 4.99
N ALA A 98 9.45 4.91 5.20
CA ALA A 98 8.88 6.16 5.71
C ALA A 98 9.50 6.62 7.05
N PRO A 99 9.79 5.76 8.04
CA PRO A 99 10.45 6.18 9.28
C PRO A 99 11.80 6.85 9.07
N ILE A 100 12.57 6.46 8.05
CA ILE A 100 13.87 7.06 7.71
C ILE A 100 13.68 8.52 7.27
N VAL A 101 12.59 8.79 6.55
CA VAL A 101 12.22 10.15 6.12
C VAL A 101 11.64 10.96 7.27
N GLU A 102 10.71 10.37 8.04
CA GLU A 102 10.02 11.00 9.16
C GLU A 102 10.97 11.42 10.29
N THR A 103 12.04 10.65 10.53
CA THR A 103 13.06 10.95 11.55
C THR A 103 14.20 11.84 11.04
N GLY A 104 14.15 12.26 9.78
CA GLY A 104 15.16 13.14 9.18
C GLY A 104 16.48 12.48 8.81
N ILE A 105 16.59 11.14 8.88
CA ILE A 105 17.80 10.39 8.50
C ILE A 105 18.09 10.54 7.00
N SER A 106 17.06 10.51 6.16
CA SER A 106 17.18 10.78 4.71
C SER A 106 15.97 11.51 4.19
N LYS A 107 16.18 12.51 3.32
CA LYS A 107 15.08 13.16 2.58
C LYS A 107 14.82 12.52 1.21
N LYS A 108 15.69 11.60 0.79
CA LYS A 108 15.63 10.96 -0.51
C LYS A 108 14.94 9.61 -0.38
N LEU A 109 13.79 9.50 -1.03
CA LEU A 109 13.03 8.27 -1.19
C LEU A 109 12.62 8.20 -2.65
N GLU A 110 12.87 7.07 -3.30
CA GLU A 110 12.49 6.82 -4.68
C GLU A 110 11.79 5.46 -4.72
N ILE A 111 10.58 5.40 -5.29
CA ILE A 111 9.76 4.18 -5.35
C ILE A 111 9.64 3.70 -6.79
N ALA A 112 9.53 2.38 -6.98
CA ALA A 112 9.23 1.73 -8.28
C ALA A 112 10.26 2.04 -9.38
N ARG A 113 11.55 2.04 -9.02
CA ARG A 113 12.66 2.32 -9.94
C ARG A 113 13.19 1.08 -10.66
N ASP A 114 13.25 -0.05 -9.97
CA ASP A 114 13.93 -1.26 -10.45
C ASP A 114 13.04 -2.50 -10.32
N LEU A 115 13.37 -3.54 -11.09
CA LEU A 115 12.79 -4.88 -10.98
C LEU A 115 13.75 -5.78 -10.19
N TYR A 116 13.22 -6.49 -9.20
CA TYR A 116 14.01 -7.39 -8.37
C TYR A 116 13.40 -8.79 -8.31
N GLU A 117 14.25 -9.82 -8.37
CA GLU A 117 13.81 -11.20 -8.21
C GLU A 117 13.46 -11.47 -6.75
N ILE A 118 12.20 -11.82 -6.49
CA ILE A 118 11.72 -12.09 -5.13
C ILE A 118 12.52 -13.20 -4.43
N GLN A 119 13.05 -14.18 -5.18
CA GLN A 119 13.86 -15.28 -4.65
C GLN A 119 15.20 -14.81 -4.06
N LYS A 120 15.70 -13.64 -4.49
CA LYS A 120 16.94 -13.04 -3.99
C LYS A 120 16.69 -12.14 -2.76
N MET A 121 15.43 -11.85 -2.44
CA MET A 121 15.08 -11.03 -1.28
C MET A 121 15.26 -11.81 0.01
N LYS A 122 15.74 -11.14 1.06
CA LYS A 122 15.86 -11.69 2.40
C LYS A 122 14.83 -11.03 3.31
N GLU A 123 14.35 -11.78 4.30
CA GLU A 123 13.53 -11.21 5.37
C GLU A 123 14.35 -10.18 6.16
N PRO A 124 13.76 -9.04 6.55
CA PRO A 124 14.47 -7.99 7.29
C PRO A 124 15.18 -8.51 8.56
N GLU A 125 14.52 -9.42 9.28
CA GLU A 125 15.03 -10.06 10.51
C GLU A 125 16.32 -10.87 10.29
N LYS A 126 16.53 -11.39 9.08
CA LYS A 126 17.72 -12.17 8.71
C LYS A 126 18.89 -11.27 8.31
N VAL A 127 18.64 -9.99 8.04
CA VAL A 127 19.64 -9.00 7.59
C VAL A 127 20.06 -8.05 8.70
N LEU A 128 19.16 -7.75 9.64
CA LEU A 128 19.41 -6.79 10.74
C LEU A 128 20.00 -7.43 12.01
N LYS A 129 20.63 -8.60 11.91
CA LYS A 129 21.40 -9.23 12.99
C LYS A 129 22.84 -8.78 12.97
#